data_AF-A0A2R6AW88-F1
#
_entry.id   AF-A0A2R6AW88-F1
#
_cell.length_a   1.000
_cell.length_b   1.000
_cell.length_c   1.000
_cell.angle_alpha   90.00
_cell.angle_beta   90.00
_cell.angle_gamma   90.00
#
_symmetry.space_group_name_H-M   'P 1'
#
loop_
_entity.id
_entity.type
_entity.pdbx_description
1 polymer ?
#
loop_
_entity_poly.entity_id
_entity_poly.type
_entity_poly.pdbx_seq_one_letter_code
_entity_poly.pdbx_strand_id
1 'polypeptide(L)'
;KSQPGRFENFNISVLVTPEFWTHLESNEPWPLINPRDGSKWKEVDAKTLLEEIARMAWETGDPGLVFFDNINRYNPLYEHLGPIKATNPCGEEPLYPYESCNLGSINLYAFVKRTKNGVEFDWDSLKKAVEIATRFLDNVIDVNKYPVSEIERVTKQTRRIGLGLMGLADTLYALNIPYNSEEGFSFMSKVTEFVSYHSLRASVELAKARGAFPLFEKSDYAKAKLPFEGFYHREWWHEDWEALSFGLETV
;
A
#
# COMPACT_ATOMS: atom_id res chain seq x y z
N LYS A 1 3.40 -25.32 5.00
CA LYS A 1 4.75 -25.36 5.62
C LYS A 1 4.78 -26.20 6.91
N SER A 2 3.83 -27.11 7.12
CA SER A 2 3.74 -27.95 8.33
C SER A 2 4.71 -29.15 8.35
N GLN A 3 5.37 -29.45 7.24
CA GLN A 3 6.38 -30.51 7.16
C GLN A 3 7.78 -29.90 7.20
N PRO A 4 8.62 -30.25 8.20
CA PRO A 4 10.01 -29.82 8.24
C PRO A 4 10.78 -30.17 6.95
N GLY A 5 11.72 -29.31 6.57
CA GLY A 5 12.48 -29.39 5.32
C GLY A 5 11.70 -29.07 4.05
N ARG A 6 10.38 -28.78 4.12
CA ARG A 6 9.56 -28.44 2.95
C ARG A 6 9.05 -27.01 3.00
N PHE A 7 9.57 -26.18 2.09
CA PHE A 7 9.20 -24.78 1.92
C PHE A 7 9.45 -23.89 3.16
N GLU A 8 10.31 -24.30 4.09
CA GLU A 8 10.57 -23.57 5.35
C GLU A 8 11.01 -22.11 5.12
N ASN A 9 11.85 -21.90 4.10
CA ASN A 9 12.40 -20.59 3.75
C ASN A 9 11.55 -19.80 2.72
N PHE A 10 10.34 -20.26 2.41
CA PHE A 10 9.45 -19.59 1.46
C PHE A 10 8.38 -18.81 2.22
N ASN A 11 8.13 -17.56 1.84
CA ASN A 11 6.87 -16.90 2.18
C ASN A 11 5.78 -17.40 1.22
N ILE A 12 4.62 -17.79 1.75
CA ILE A 12 3.49 -18.26 0.94
C ILE A 12 2.33 -17.31 1.20
N SER A 13 1.72 -16.81 0.13
CA SER A 13 0.48 -16.05 0.18
C SER A 13 -0.51 -16.57 -0.85
N VAL A 14 -1.80 -16.44 -0.56
CA VAL A 14 -2.89 -16.79 -1.47
C VAL A 14 -3.53 -15.51 -1.98
N LEU A 15 -3.55 -15.36 -3.31
CA LEU A 15 -4.29 -14.31 -4.00
C LEU A 15 -5.74 -14.77 -4.19
N VAL A 16 -6.65 -14.14 -3.46
CA VAL A 16 -8.09 -14.40 -3.55
C VAL A 16 -8.67 -13.53 -4.66
N THR A 17 -9.37 -14.17 -5.60
CA THR A 17 -10.05 -13.47 -6.71
C THR A 17 -11.52 -13.22 -6.37
N PRO A 18 -12.18 -12.22 -6.99
CA PRO A 18 -13.56 -11.86 -6.66
C PRO A 18 -14.55 -13.01 -6.81
N GLU A 19 -14.32 -13.88 -7.79
CA GLU A 19 -15.18 -15.03 -8.07
C GLU A 19 -15.22 -16.00 -6.88
N PHE A 20 -14.13 -16.10 -6.11
CA PHE A 20 -14.08 -16.98 -4.94
C PHE A 20 -15.15 -16.61 -3.91
N TRP A 21 -15.42 -15.32 -3.73
CA TRP A 21 -16.45 -14.85 -2.81
C TRP A 21 -17.84 -15.24 -3.26
N THR A 22 -18.11 -15.15 -4.56
CA THR A 22 -19.39 -15.60 -5.12
C THR A 22 -19.63 -17.09 -4.83
N HIS A 23 -18.64 -17.94 -5.05
CA HIS A 23 -18.73 -19.38 -4.74
C HIS A 23 -18.91 -19.64 -3.24
N LEU A 24 -18.22 -18.88 -2.39
CA LEU A 24 -18.33 -19.01 -0.94
C LEU A 24 -19.73 -18.63 -0.43
N GLU A 25 -20.30 -17.52 -0.91
CA GLU A 25 -21.61 -17.02 -0.50
C GLU A 25 -22.76 -17.90 -1.01
N SER A 26 -22.64 -18.42 -2.24
CA SER A 26 -23.64 -19.29 -2.85
C SER A 26 -23.56 -20.75 -2.38
N ASN A 27 -22.54 -21.10 -1.59
CA ASN A 27 -22.18 -22.49 -1.24
C ASN A 27 -21.98 -23.37 -2.50
N GLU A 28 -21.42 -22.80 -3.56
CA GLU A 28 -21.10 -23.52 -4.78
C GLU A 28 -19.65 -24.06 -4.75
N PRO A 29 -19.37 -25.22 -5.37
CA PRO A 29 -18.01 -25.74 -5.45
C PRO A 29 -17.07 -24.78 -6.20
N TRP A 30 -15.87 -24.57 -5.67
CA TRP A 30 -14.81 -23.79 -6.29
C TRP A 30 -14.04 -24.64 -7.32
N PRO A 31 -13.94 -24.19 -8.60
CA PRO A 31 -13.20 -24.92 -9.62
C PRO A 31 -11.70 -24.67 -9.50
N LEU A 32 -10.91 -25.74 -9.42
CA LEU A 32 -9.46 -25.68 -9.55
C LEU A 32 -9.06 -25.79 -11.01
N ILE A 33 -8.45 -24.73 -11.53
CA ILE A 33 -8.08 -24.59 -12.94
C ILE A 33 -6.60 -24.88 -13.14
N ASN A 34 -6.27 -25.67 -14.16
CA ASN A 34 -4.89 -25.88 -14.56
C ASN A 34 -4.36 -24.64 -15.31
N PRO A 35 -3.32 -23.95 -14.81
CA PRO A 35 -2.85 -22.70 -15.43
C PRO A 35 -2.18 -22.90 -16.79
N ARG A 36 -1.86 -24.14 -17.19
CA ARG A 36 -1.17 -24.43 -18.46
C ARG A 36 -2.11 -24.50 -19.66
N ASP A 37 -3.34 -24.97 -19.43
CA ASP A 37 -4.31 -25.26 -20.49
C ASP A 37 -5.72 -24.68 -20.21
N GLY A 38 -5.94 -24.10 -19.03
CA GLY A 38 -7.22 -23.51 -18.63
C GLY A 38 -8.32 -24.53 -18.34
N SER A 39 -8.03 -25.83 -18.35
CA SER A 39 -9.02 -26.86 -18.08
C SER A 39 -9.35 -26.96 -16.59
N LYS A 40 -10.61 -27.30 -16.28
CA LYS A 40 -11.03 -27.62 -14.91
C LYS A 40 -10.43 -28.97 -14.50
N TRP A 41 -9.56 -28.96 -13.49
CA TRP A 41 -8.94 -30.17 -12.97
C TRP A 41 -9.85 -30.90 -11.99
N LYS A 42 -10.39 -30.18 -10.99
CA LYS A 42 -11.37 -30.69 -10.04
C LYS A 42 -12.17 -29.53 -9.42
N GLU A 43 -13.19 -29.86 -8.65
CA GLU A 43 -13.91 -28.90 -7.80
C GLU A 43 -13.64 -29.23 -6.33
N VAL A 44 -13.64 -28.20 -5.49
CA VAL A 44 -13.50 -28.31 -4.04
C VAL A 44 -14.56 -27.45 -3.37
N ASP A 45 -14.92 -27.78 -2.13
CA ASP A 45 -15.78 -26.90 -1.34
C ASP A 45 -15.04 -25.60 -0.98
N ALA A 46 -15.62 -24.44 -1.34
CA ALA A 46 -14.98 -23.14 -1.16
C ALA A 46 -14.76 -22.82 0.33
N LYS A 47 -15.73 -23.18 1.17
CA LYS A 47 -15.66 -22.98 2.63
C LYS A 47 -14.54 -23.81 3.24
N THR A 48 -14.46 -25.10 2.91
CA THR A 48 -13.40 -26.00 3.37
C THR A 48 -12.01 -25.49 2.95
N LEU A 49 -11.88 -24.96 1.73
CA LEU A 49 -10.61 -24.38 1.27
C LEU A 49 -10.21 -23.15 2.11
N LEU A 50 -11.15 -22.25 2.41
CA LEU A 50 -10.88 -21.09 3.25
C LEU A 50 -10.54 -21.49 4.70
N GLU A 51 -11.24 -22.48 5.25
CA GLU A 51 -10.95 -23.05 6.58
C GLU A 51 -9.56 -23.70 6.62
N GLU A 52 -9.15 -24.39 5.56
CA GLU A 52 -7.80 -24.96 5.46
C GLU A 52 -6.73 -23.87 5.43
N ILE A 53 -6.95 -22.79 4.67
CA ILE A 53 -6.05 -21.63 4.65
C ILE A 53 -5.92 -21.02 6.06
N ALA A 54 -7.05 -20.76 6.73
CA ALA A 54 -7.07 -20.18 8.08
C ALA A 54 -6.37 -21.10 9.10
N ARG A 55 -6.64 -22.41 9.04
CA ARG A 55 -5.98 -23.41 9.89
C ARG A 55 -4.47 -23.41 9.69
N MET A 56 -4.01 -23.38 8.44
CA MET A 56 -2.57 -23.36 8.15
C MET A 56 -1.89 -22.08 8.61
N ALA A 57 -2.55 -20.93 8.43
CA ALA A 57 -2.06 -19.64 8.93
C ALA A 57 -1.94 -19.65 10.46
N TRP A 58 -2.89 -20.26 11.17
CA TRP A 58 -2.81 -20.45 12.62
C TRP A 58 -1.68 -21.42 13.03
N GLU A 59 -1.53 -22.55 12.33
CA GLU A 59 -0.52 -23.57 12.67
C GLU A 59 0.92 -23.12 12.37
N THR A 60 1.11 -22.36 11.29
CA THR A 60 2.46 -22.12 10.72
C THR A 60 2.80 -20.65 10.47
N GLY A 61 1.87 -19.73 10.73
CA GLY A 61 2.02 -18.31 10.40
C GLY A 61 1.81 -17.96 8.92
N ASP A 62 1.57 -18.96 8.07
CA ASP A 62 1.39 -18.86 6.62
C ASP A 62 0.26 -19.79 6.13
N PRO A 63 -0.46 -19.46 5.05
CA PRO A 63 -0.17 -18.38 4.12
C PRO A 63 -0.81 -17.04 4.51
N GLY A 64 -0.20 -15.94 4.05
CA GLY A 64 -0.86 -14.63 4.01
C GLY A 64 -2.02 -14.63 3.00
N LEU A 65 -2.94 -13.68 3.15
CA LEU A 65 -4.03 -13.44 2.19
C LEU A 65 -3.86 -12.08 1.53
N VAL A 66 -4.01 -12.05 0.21
CA VAL A 66 -4.07 -10.83 -0.58
C VAL A 66 -5.29 -10.85 -1.48
N PHE A 67 -5.99 -9.73 -1.59
CA PHE A 67 -7.27 -9.63 -2.27
C PHE A 67 -7.09 -8.91 -3.61
N PHE A 68 -7.35 -9.63 -4.70
CA PHE A 68 -7.06 -9.15 -6.07
C PHE A 68 -7.84 -7.88 -6.41
N ASP A 69 -9.12 -7.83 -6.05
CA ASP A 69 -9.99 -6.67 -6.19
C ASP A 69 -9.47 -5.49 -5.39
N ASN A 70 -9.14 -5.67 -4.11
CA ASN A 70 -8.71 -4.54 -3.27
C ASN A 70 -7.36 -3.97 -3.75
N ILE A 71 -6.41 -4.82 -4.12
CA ILE A 71 -5.11 -4.39 -4.68
C ILE A 71 -5.31 -3.56 -5.96
N ASN A 72 -6.27 -3.95 -6.81
CA ASN A 72 -6.43 -3.34 -8.13
C ASN A 72 -7.51 -2.26 -8.20
N ARG A 73 -8.35 -2.09 -7.16
CA ARG A 73 -9.47 -1.14 -7.13
C ARG A 73 -9.05 0.28 -7.47
N TYR A 74 -7.91 0.72 -6.95
CA TYR A 74 -7.32 2.04 -7.17
C TYR A 74 -5.90 1.96 -7.73
N ASN A 75 -5.57 0.90 -8.46
CA ASN A 75 -4.25 0.75 -9.09
C ASN A 75 -4.08 1.76 -10.23
N PRO A 76 -3.19 2.77 -10.09
CA PRO A 76 -3.16 3.89 -11.03
C PRO A 76 -2.75 3.52 -12.45
N LEU A 77 -2.09 2.38 -12.63
CA LEU A 77 -1.57 1.95 -13.93
C LEU A 77 -2.33 0.76 -14.49
N TYR A 78 -3.48 0.39 -13.92
CA TYR A 78 -4.24 -0.79 -14.30
C TYR A 78 -4.58 -0.82 -15.79
N GLU A 79 -5.06 0.30 -16.36
CA GLU A 79 -5.40 0.39 -17.78
C GLU A 79 -4.18 0.18 -18.69
N HIS A 80 -2.97 0.57 -18.26
CA HIS A 80 -1.78 0.51 -19.10
C HIS A 80 -0.96 -0.77 -18.91
N LEU A 81 -0.78 -1.22 -17.66
CA LEU A 81 0.09 -2.33 -17.30
C LEU A 81 -0.68 -3.61 -16.91
N GLY A 82 -2.01 -3.52 -16.80
CA GLY A 82 -2.85 -4.61 -16.32
C GLY A 82 -2.86 -4.74 -14.79
N PRO A 83 -3.37 -5.86 -14.25
CA PRO A 83 -3.48 -6.04 -12.83
C PRO A 83 -2.14 -6.36 -12.16
N ILE A 84 -1.97 -5.86 -10.93
CA ILE A 84 -0.97 -6.35 -9.98
C ILE A 84 -1.47 -7.68 -9.41
N LYS A 85 -0.57 -8.68 -9.36
CA LYS A 85 -0.89 -10.07 -8.96
C LYS A 85 -0.06 -10.57 -7.78
N ALA A 86 0.84 -9.75 -7.25
CA ALA A 86 1.75 -10.14 -6.18
C ALA A 86 2.15 -8.91 -5.35
N THR A 87 2.67 -9.17 -4.17
CA THR A 87 3.29 -8.17 -3.30
C THR A 87 4.78 -8.47 -3.14
N ASN A 88 5.50 -7.55 -2.52
CA ASN A 88 6.81 -7.83 -1.95
C ASN A 88 6.71 -8.84 -0.77
N PRO A 89 7.84 -9.33 -0.23
CA PRO A 89 7.85 -10.37 0.81
C PRO A 89 7.17 -10.00 2.14
N CYS A 90 6.98 -8.72 2.42
CA CYS A 90 6.36 -8.24 3.66
C CYS A 90 4.86 -7.90 3.48
N GLY A 91 4.35 -7.90 2.25
CA GLY A 91 2.91 -7.77 1.95
C GLY A 91 2.38 -6.34 1.83
N GLU A 92 3.20 -5.33 2.13
CA GLU A 92 2.83 -3.90 2.17
C GLU A 92 2.85 -3.23 0.79
N GLU A 93 3.63 -3.75 -0.16
CA GLU A 93 3.73 -3.18 -1.51
C GLU A 93 3.22 -4.15 -2.57
N PRO A 94 1.99 -3.92 -3.11
CA PRO A 94 1.57 -4.50 -4.36
C PRO A 94 2.37 -3.88 -5.51
N LEU A 95 3.13 -4.71 -6.23
CA LEU A 95 4.11 -4.27 -7.23
C LEU A 95 3.92 -4.98 -8.57
N TYR A 96 4.16 -4.26 -9.65
CA TYR A 96 4.35 -4.85 -10.97
C TYR A 96 5.66 -5.65 -11.04
N PRO A 97 5.77 -6.60 -11.98
CA PRO A 97 7.02 -7.33 -12.20
C PRO A 97 8.21 -6.37 -12.37
N TYR A 98 9.28 -6.62 -11.61
CA TYR A 98 10.50 -5.83 -11.59
C TYR A 98 10.38 -4.40 -11.02
N GLU A 99 9.26 -4.00 -10.41
CA GLU A 99 9.30 -2.78 -9.59
C GLU A 99 10.14 -3.00 -8.33
N SER A 100 10.91 -1.98 -7.95
CA SER A 100 11.68 -2.01 -6.70
C SER A 100 10.92 -1.41 -5.53
N CYS A 101 11.09 -2.00 -4.36
CA CYS A 101 10.61 -1.47 -3.10
C CYS A 101 11.58 -0.39 -2.56
N ASN A 102 11.21 0.88 -2.65
CA ASN A 102 12.02 2.01 -2.19
C ASN A 102 11.39 2.63 -0.93
N LEU A 103 11.84 2.13 0.22
CA LEU A 103 11.14 2.31 1.49
C LEU A 103 11.80 3.35 2.41
N GLY A 104 10.96 4.11 3.10
CA GLY A 104 11.32 4.91 4.26
C GLY A 104 10.23 4.83 5.32
N SER A 105 10.54 5.19 6.57
CA SER A 105 9.54 5.22 7.63
C SER A 105 9.72 6.41 8.55
N ILE A 106 8.62 7.07 8.88
CA ILE A 106 8.58 8.21 9.79
C ILE A 106 8.24 7.72 11.20
N ASN A 107 9.07 8.09 12.18
CA ASN A 107 8.77 7.82 13.58
C ASN A 107 7.80 8.88 14.13
N LEU A 108 6.53 8.53 14.27
CA LEU A 108 5.47 9.42 14.76
C LEU A 108 5.77 9.96 16.17
N TYR A 109 6.40 9.15 17.02
CA TYR A 109 6.69 9.55 18.41
C TYR A 109 7.63 10.75 18.49
N ALA A 110 8.49 10.94 17.48
CA ALA A 110 9.40 12.07 17.40
C ALA A 110 8.68 13.43 17.29
N PHE A 111 7.40 13.43 16.94
CA PHE A 111 6.56 14.63 16.83
C PHE A 111 5.68 14.86 18.06
N VAL A 112 5.84 14.05 19.12
CA VAL A 112 5.15 14.28 20.39
C VAL A 112 5.91 15.33 21.21
N LYS A 113 5.21 16.40 21.60
CA LYS A 113 5.77 17.50 22.40
C LYS A 113 5.09 17.59 23.76
N ARG A 114 5.90 17.74 24.81
CA ARG A 114 5.41 18.15 26.13
C ARG A 114 5.41 19.67 26.21
N THR A 115 4.23 20.25 26.35
CA THR A 115 4.04 21.70 26.53
C THR A 115 3.64 22.01 27.97
N LYS A 116 3.51 23.30 28.30
CA LYS A 116 2.96 23.70 29.61
C LYS A 116 1.50 23.26 29.79
N ASN A 117 0.79 23.00 28.68
CA ASN A 117 -0.64 22.70 28.66
C ASN A 117 -0.92 21.19 28.53
N GLY A 118 0.10 20.34 28.40
CA GLY A 118 -0.07 18.90 28.28
C GLY A 118 0.88 18.28 27.26
N VAL A 119 0.41 17.23 26.59
CA VAL A 119 1.12 16.58 25.49
C VAL A 119 0.38 16.88 24.19
N GLU A 120 1.11 17.35 23.18
CA GLU A 120 0.57 17.77 21.89
C GLU A 120 1.34 17.06 20.76
N PHE A 121 0.69 16.92 19.60
CA PHE A 121 1.31 16.35 18.40
C PHE A 121 1.71 17.45 17.41
N ASP A 122 2.97 17.47 16.99
CA ASP A 122 3.57 18.50 16.15
C ASP A 122 3.40 18.22 14.65
N TRP A 123 2.23 18.60 14.14
CA TRP A 123 1.87 18.48 12.73
C TRP A 123 2.82 19.25 11.80
N ASP A 124 3.29 20.43 12.19
CA ASP A 124 4.18 21.25 11.35
C ASP A 124 5.54 20.59 11.11
N SER A 125 6.11 19.97 12.15
CA SER A 125 7.36 19.21 12.00
C SER A 125 7.13 17.92 11.23
N LEU A 126 6.00 17.23 11.43
CA LEU A 126 5.65 16.05 10.64
C LEU A 126 5.58 16.38 9.16
N LYS A 127 4.92 17.48 8.78
CA LYS A 127 4.81 17.95 7.39
C LYS A 127 6.18 18.11 6.75
N LYS A 128 7.09 18.82 7.43
CA LYS A 128 8.47 19.01 6.95
C LYS A 128 9.19 17.68 6.77
N ALA A 129 9.04 16.76 7.71
CA ALA A 129 9.66 15.43 7.65
C ALA A 129 9.12 14.61 6.48
N VAL A 130 7.80 14.61 6.25
CA VAL A 130 7.16 13.93 5.11
C VAL A 130 7.71 14.47 3.79
N GLU A 131 7.72 15.79 3.61
CA GLU A 131 8.19 16.40 2.36
C GLU A 131 9.67 16.13 2.07
N ILE A 132 10.51 16.13 3.11
CA ILE A 132 11.92 15.77 3.00
C ILE A 132 12.06 14.28 2.65
N ALA A 133 11.31 13.41 3.33
CA ALA A 133 11.37 11.97 3.12
C ALA A 133 10.91 11.60 1.69
N THR A 134 9.84 12.18 1.18
CA THR A 134 9.38 11.97 -0.21
C THR A 134 10.47 12.37 -1.20
N ARG A 135 11.08 13.56 -1.04
CA ARG A 135 12.19 14.00 -1.92
C ARG A 135 13.42 13.11 -1.80
N PHE A 136 13.73 12.65 -0.59
CA PHE A 136 14.84 11.74 -0.33
C PHE A 136 14.62 10.41 -1.06
N LEU A 137 13.45 9.79 -0.90
CA LEU A 137 13.10 8.54 -1.57
C LEU A 137 13.09 8.72 -3.09
N ASP A 138 12.53 9.81 -3.63
CA ASP A 138 12.59 10.08 -5.08
C ASP A 138 14.04 10.16 -5.59
N ASN A 139 14.93 10.85 -4.87
CA ASN A 139 16.35 10.89 -5.25
C ASN A 139 17.03 9.52 -5.18
N VAL A 140 16.64 8.64 -4.25
CA VAL A 140 17.19 7.28 -4.14
C VAL A 140 16.98 6.51 -5.44
N ILE A 141 15.85 6.69 -6.13
CA ILE A 141 15.59 6.04 -7.43
C ILE A 141 16.68 6.35 -8.46
N ASP A 142 17.21 7.58 -8.47
CA ASP A 142 18.19 7.99 -9.46
C ASP A 142 19.61 7.50 -9.12
N VAL A 143 19.95 7.44 -7.83
CA VAL A 143 21.31 7.07 -7.37
C VAL A 143 21.46 5.57 -7.04
N ASN A 144 20.36 4.83 -6.97
CA ASN A 144 20.39 3.42 -6.62
C ASN A 144 21.15 2.59 -7.68
N LYS A 145 21.80 1.52 -7.22
CA LYS A 145 22.45 0.53 -8.09
C LYS A 145 21.57 -0.71 -8.16
N TYR A 146 20.81 -0.82 -9.24
CA TYR A 146 19.89 -1.94 -9.42
C TYR A 146 20.64 -3.23 -9.79
N PRO A 147 20.21 -4.39 -9.27
CA PRO A 147 20.92 -5.65 -9.49
C PRO A 147 20.72 -6.21 -10.90
N VAL A 148 19.62 -5.85 -11.56
CA VAL A 148 19.33 -6.20 -12.97
C VAL A 148 18.68 -5.02 -13.68
N SER A 149 18.90 -4.95 -15.00
CA SER A 149 18.49 -3.82 -15.86
C SER A 149 16.97 -3.63 -15.92
N GLU A 150 16.22 -4.71 -15.78
CA GLU A 150 14.78 -4.74 -15.81
C GLU A 150 14.19 -3.99 -14.62
N ILE A 151 14.81 -4.14 -13.44
CA ILE A 151 14.39 -3.40 -12.25
C ILE A 151 14.68 -1.92 -12.41
N GLU A 152 15.88 -1.56 -12.88
CA GLU A 152 16.20 -0.15 -13.15
C GLU A 152 15.19 0.49 -14.10
N ARG A 153 14.91 -0.18 -15.22
CA ARG A 153 13.99 0.31 -16.24
C ARG A 153 12.58 0.50 -15.67
N VAL A 154 12.02 -0.51 -15.00
CA VAL A 154 10.65 -0.45 -14.49
C VAL A 154 10.53 0.56 -13.35
N THR A 155 11.46 0.56 -12.39
CA THR A 155 11.46 1.54 -11.30
C THR A 155 11.58 2.97 -11.82
N LYS A 156 12.45 3.25 -12.81
CA LYS A 156 12.55 4.61 -13.37
C LYS A 156 11.30 5.01 -14.18
N GLN A 157 10.55 4.05 -14.69
CA GLN A 157 9.30 4.30 -15.41
C GLN A 157 8.13 4.64 -14.48
N THR A 158 8.02 3.99 -13.32
CA THR A 158 6.91 4.21 -12.37
C THR A 158 7.26 5.17 -11.24
N ARG A 159 8.55 5.29 -10.91
CA ARG A 159 9.11 6.09 -9.80
C ARG A 159 8.39 5.90 -8.46
N ARG A 160 7.91 4.70 -8.19
CA ARG A 160 7.19 4.37 -6.96
C ARG A 160 8.09 4.48 -5.72
N ILE A 161 7.53 5.00 -4.63
CA ILE A 161 8.16 5.06 -3.30
C ILE A 161 7.18 4.52 -2.25
N GLY A 162 7.71 3.98 -1.16
CA GLY A 162 6.93 3.55 0.00
C GLY A 162 7.34 4.31 1.25
N LEU A 163 6.51 5.26 1.69
CA LEU A 163 6.74 6.03 2.92
C LEU A 163 5.80 5.52 4.02
N GLY A 164 6.33 4.66 4.88
CA GLY A 164 5.62 4.07 6.02
C GLY A 164 5.69 4.90 7.30
N LEU A 165 5.08 4.35 8.35
CA LEU A 165 5.02 4.94 9.69
C LEU A 165 5.53 3.93 10.73
N MET A 166 6.20 4.43 11.76
CA MET A 166 6.56 3.67 12.95
C MET A 166 6.27 4.50 14.21
N GLY A 167 6.32 3.87 15.39
CA GLY A 167 6.09 4.55 16.67
C GLY A 167 4.63 4.96 16.92
N LEU A 168 3.67 4.34 16.23
CA LEU A 168 2.25 4.62 16.40
C LEU A 168 1.77 4.32 17.83
N ALA A 169 2.09 3.15 18.36
CA ALA A 169 1.69 2.75 19.71
C ALA A 169 2.27 3.69 20.78
N ASP A 170 3.55 4.05 20.66
CA ASP A 170 4.21 5.00 21.57
C ASP A 170 3.58 6.40 21.49
N THR A 171 3.20 6.83 20.29
CA THR A 171 2.52 8.10 20.05
C THR A 171 1.18 8.14 20.74
N LEU A 172 0.34 7.13 20.51
CA LEU A 172 -0.97 7.00 21.16
C LEU A 172 -0.83 6.93 22.69
N TYR A 173 0.14 6.16 23.19
CA TYR A 173 0.43 6.09 24.62
C TYR A 173 0.80 7.46 25.21
N ALA A 174 1.70 8.22 24.58
CA ALA A 174 2.10 9.52 25.11
C ALA A 174 1.01 10.59 24.99
N LEU A 175 0.12 10.49 24.01
CA LEU A 175 -1.08 11.31 23.90
C LEU A 175 -2.20 10.85 24.85
N ASN A 176 -2.00 9.75 25.58
CA ASN A 176 -3.00 9.13 26.45
C ASN A 176 -4.28 8.70 25.69
N ILE A 177 -4.11 8.23 24.45
CA ILE A 177 -5.19 7.77 23.57
C ILE A 177 -5.16 6.23 23.54
N PRO A 178 -6.22 5.53 23.96
CA PRO A 178 -6.30 4.08 23.83
C PRO A 178 -6.30 3.64 22.36
N TYR A 179 -5.53 2.61 22.03
CA TYR A 179 -5.38 2.16 20.64
C TYR A 179 -6.71 1.77 19.96
N ASN A 180 -7.60 1.15 20.73
CA ASN A 180 -8.90 0.65 20.26
C ASN A 180 -10.06 1.61 20.53
N SER A 181 -9.80 2.90 20.79
CA SER A 181 -10.85 3.90 20.96
C SER A 181 -11.21 4.58 19.62
N GLU A 182 -12.38 5.20 19.58
CA GLU A 182 -12.80 6.06 18.45
C GLU A 182 -11.83 7.23 18.24
N GLU A 183 -11.26 7.77 19.32
CA GLU A 183 -10.23 8.80 19.27
C GLU A 183 -8.92 8.26 18.64
N GLY A 184 -8.50 7.04 19.02
CA GLY A 184 -7.34 6.36 18.43
C GLY A 184 -7.52 6.12 16.94
N PHE A 185 -8.69 5.62 16.54
CA PHE A 185 -9.05 5.47 15.13
C PHE A 185 -9.01 6.81 14.38
N SER A 186 -9.63 7.85 14.94
CA SER A 186 -9.65 9.19 14.35
C SER A 186 -8.24 9.78 14.19
N PHE A 187 -7.38 9.60 15.19
CA PHE A 187 -5.98 10.02 15.12
C PHE A 187 -5.20 9.26 14.03
N MET A 188 -5.33 7.93 13.98
CA MET A 188 -4.68 7.09 12.95
C MET A 188 -5.12 7.49 11.53
N SER A 189 -6.42 7.71 11.33
CA SER A 189 -6.98 8.17 10.06
C SER A 189 -6.40 9.52 9.66
N LYS A 190 -6.39 10.49 10.59
CA LYS A 190 -5.84 11.83 10.34
C LYS A 190 -4.35 11.81 10.02
N VAL A 191 -3.55 11.03 10.76
CA VAL A 191 -2.10 10.92 10.50
C VAL A 191 -1.84 10.28 9.12
N THR A 192 -2.59 9.24 8.77
CA THR A 192 -2.43 8.54 7.48
C THR A 192 -2.81 9.46 6.32
N GLU A 193 -3.91 10.21 6.45
CA GLU A 193 -4.30 11.24 5.49
C GLU A 193 -3.21 12.32 5.35
N PHE A 194 -2.75 12.87 6.47
CA PHE A 194 -1.76 13.95 6.50
C PHE A 194 -0.45 13.59 5.79
N VAL A 195 0.05 12.37 6.04
CA VAL A 195 1.27 11.85 5.41
C VAL A 195 1.02 11.61 3.91
N SER A 196 -0.12 11.04 3.54
CA SER A 196 -0.47 10.80 2.13
C SER A 196 -0.57 12.12 1.36
N TYR A 197 -1.26 13.11 1.92
CA TYR A 197 -1.47 14.43 1.34
C TYR A 197 -0.15 15.16 1.12
N HIS A 198 0.67 15.30 2.17
CA HIS A 198 1.93 16.03 2.05
C HIS A 198 2.99 15.29 1.23
N SER A 199 2.96 13.95 1.21
CA SER A 199 3.82 13.17 0.31
C SER A 199 3.44 13.39 -1.15
N LEU A 200 2.15 13.32 -1.49
CA LEU A 200 1.67 13.56 -2.84
C LEU A 200 1.89 15.03 -3.27
N ARG A 201 1.67 15.98 -2.37
CA ARG A 201 1.97 17.40 -2.60
C ARG A 201 3.45 17.61 -2.90
N ALA A 202 4.35 16.99 -2.13
CA ALA A 202 5.79 17.05 -2.40
C ALA A 202 6.14 16.42 -3.75
N SER A 203 5.47 15.32 -4.13
CA SER A 203 5.62 14.66 -5.42
C SER A 203 5.17 15.55 -6.59
N VAL A 204 4.03 16.25 -6.47
CA VAL A 204 3.56 17.23 -7.46
C VAL A 204 4.58 18.37 -7.64
N GLU A 205 5.12 18.91 -6.55
CA GLU A 205 6.15 19.96 -6.63
C GLU A 205 7.47 19.46 -7.22
N LEU A 206 7.83 18.19 -7.02
CA LEU A 206 8.96 17.55 -7.71
C LEU A 206 8.69 17.43 -9.21
N ALA A 207 7.49 17.02 -9.59
CA ALA A 207 7.10 16.86 -10.99
C ALA A 207 7.12 18.21 -11.73
N LYS A 208 6.64 19.29 -11.12
CA LYS A 208 6.78 20.65 -11.69
C LYS A 208 8.23 21.08 -11.90
N ALA A 209 9.13 20.66 -11.02
CA ALA A 209 10.54 21.05 -11.07
C ALA A 209 11.40 20.17 -11.98
N ARG A 210 11.07 18.88 -12.13
CA ARG A 210 11.91 17.86 -12.79
C ARG A 210 11.23 17.13 -13.96
N GLY A 211 9.93 17.37 -14.17
CA GLY A 211 9.06 16.57 -15.02
C GLY A 211 8.39 15.44 -14.25
N ALA A 212 7.20 15.05 -14.71
CA ALA A 212 6.47 13.89 -14.19
C ALA A 212 7.20 12.57 -14.47
N PHE A 213 6.82 11.51 -13.75
CA PHE A 213 7.37 10.18 -14.03
C PHE A 213 6.95 9.70 -15.43
N PRO A 214 7.75 8.85 -16.12
CA PRO A 214 7.53 8.53 -17.54
C PRO A 214 6.17 7.91 -17.90
N LEU A 215 5.48 7.30 -16.95
CA LEU A 215 4.16 6.69 -17.16
C LEU A 215 2.98 7.55 -16.65
N PHE A 216 3.21 8.81 -16.27
CA PHE A 216 2.19 9.68 -15.68
C PHE A 216 0.94 9.83 -16.57
N GLU A 217 1.12 10.18 -17.85
CA GLU A 217 0.01 10.34 -18.82
C GLU A 217 -0.82 9.07 -19.02
N LYS A 218 -0.25 7.91 -18.69
CA LYS A 218 -0.90 6.61 -18.81
C LYS A 218 -1.47 6.11 -17.50
N SER A 219 -1.42 6.95 -16.47
CA SER A 219 -1.90 6.64 -15.14
C SER A 219 -3.18 7.42 -14.84
N ASP A 220 -3.93 6.90 -13.87
CA ASP A 220 -5.12 7.56 -13.33
C ASP A 220 -4.81 8.91 -12.65
N TYR A 221 -3.55 9.18 -12.28
CA TYR A 221 -3.15 10.50 -11.76
C TYR A 221 -3.34 11.62 -12.79
N ALA A 222 -3.13 11.37 -14.08
CA ALA A 222 -3.38 12.35 -15.15
C ALA A 222 -4.88 12.69 -15.31
N LYS A 223 -5.76 11.87 -14.71
CA LYS A 223 -7.21 12.08 -14.62
C LYS A 223 -7.62 12.53 -13.20
N ALA A 224 -6.66 12.97 -12.39
CA ALA A 224 -6.84 13.40 -11.01
C ALA A 224 -7.50 12.35 -10.08
N LYS A 225 -7.24 11.06 -10.32
CA LYS A 225 -7.67 9.96 -9.46
C LYS A 225 -6.49 9.48 -8.60
N LEU A 226 -6.75 9.23 -7.31
CA LEU A 226 -5.72 8.85 -6.33
C LEU A 226 -5.84 7.39 -5.88
N PRO A 227 -4.74 6.73 -5.52
CA PRO A 227 -4.70 5.29 -5.26
C PRO A 227 -5.23 4.85 -3.88
N PHE A 228 -5.94 5.72 -3.16
CA PHE A 228 -6.38 5.43 -1.80
C PHE A 228 -7.84 5.82 -1.58
N GLU A 229 -8.54 4.95 -0.87
CA GLU A 229 -9.98 5.05 -0.61
C GLU A 229 -10.37 6.36 0.06
N GLY A 230 -9.56 6.86 1.00
CA GLY A 230 -9.85 8.11 1.73
C GLY A 230 -10.01 9.34 0.83
N PHE A 231 -9.47 9.33 -0.39
CA PHE A 231 -9.73 10.40 -1.37
C PHE A 231 -11.19 10.40 -1.85
N TYR A 232 -11.88 9.27 -1.85
CA TYR A 232 -13.24 9.18 -2.37
C TYR A 232 -14.32 9.46 -1.31
N HIS A 233 -13.92 9.64 -0.05
CA HIS A 233 -14.78 9.94 1.10
C HIS A 233 -14.49 11.35 1.63
N ARG A 234 -15.11 12.36 1.02
CA ARG A 234 -14.86 13.79 1.32
C ARG A 234 -15.12 14.15 2.78
N GLU A 235 -16.02 13.43 3.43
CA GLU A 235 -16.35 13.57 4.84
C GLU A 235 -15.22 13.16 5.79
N TRP A 236 -14.17 12.49 5.29
CA TRP A 236 -12.97 12.15 6.05
C TRP A 236 -11.84 13.16 5.87
N TRP A 237 -12.01 14.15 5.00
CA TRP A 237 -10.94 15.07 4.64
C TRP A 237 -10.67 16.10 5.73
N HIS A 238 -9.41 16.18 6.14
CA HIS A 238 -8.86 17.27 6.94
C HIS A 238 -7.93 18.17 6.11
N GLU A 239 -7.44 17.66 4.97
CA GLU A 239 -6.56 18.38 4.05
C GLU A 239 -7.29 18.84 2.78
N ASP A 240 -6.72 19.83 2.09
CA ASP A 240 -7.28 20.40 0.86
C ASP A 240 -6.96 19.55 -0.39
N TRP A 241 -7.63 18.39 -0.47
CA TRP A 241 -7.50 17.48 -1.60
C TRP A 241 -8.01 18.07 -2.92
N GLU A 242 -8.92 19.05 -2.91
CA GLU A 242 -9.39 19.70 -4.13
C GLU A 242 -8.25 20.50 -4.79
N ALA A 243 -7.54 21.31 -4.00
CA ALA A 243 -6.38 22.05 -4.49
C ALA A 243 -5.26 21.13 -5.00
N LEU A 244 -5.02 20.01 -4.32
CA LEU A 244 -3.99 19.04 -4.75
C LEU A 244 -4.39 18.30 -6.02
N SER A 245 -5.66 17.93 -6.16
CA SER A 245 -6.23 17.30 -7.36
C SER A 245 -6.06 18.21 -8.59
N PHE A 246 -6.37 19.50 -8.45
CA PHE A 246 -6.09 20.50 -9.49
C PHE A 246 -4.59 20.63 -9.80
N GLY A 247 -3.75 20.49 -8.78
CA GLY A 247 -2.30 20.44 -8.93
C GLY A 247 -1.83 19.31 -9.85
N LEU A 248 -2.49 18.15 -9.84
CA LEU A 248 -2.15 17.02 -10.73
C LEU A 248 -2.53 17.29 -12.19
N GLU A 249 -3.62 18.01 -12.45
CA GLU A 249 -4.04 18.38 -13.82
C GLU A 249 -3.10 19.39 -14.49
N THR A 250 -2.20 20.01 -13.72
CA THR A 250 -1.30 21.09 -14.17
C THR A 250 0.18 20.68 -14.19
N VAL A 251 0.48 19.42 -13.91
CA VAL A 251 1.81 18.79 -14.00
C VAL A 251 2.03 18.24 -15.40
#